data_AF-L9Y0K4-F1
#
_entry.id   AF-L9Y0K4-F1
#
_cell.length_a   1.000
_cell.length_b   1.000
_cell.length_c   1.000
_cell.angle_alpha   90.00
_cell.angle_beta   90.00
_cell.angle_gamma   90.00
#
_symmetry.space_group_name_H-M   'P 1'
#
loop_
_entity.id
_entity.type
_entity.pdbx_description
1 polymer ?
#
loop_
_entity_poly.entity_id
_entity_poly.type
_entity_poly.pdbx_seq_one_letter_code
_entity_poly.pdbx_strand_id
1 'polypeptide(L)'
;MDRELEPLTGDNRRQLVERAYTESESARRTIVRVIRTVDALQSALGVSQKAVVYEFLRVLDDRSLAVLEYCWHNEHASVRELTTLIGAATDMETLTVVRERLNVTARKTLDKPVLEFKRREIDSRTGSVVTFEWWFTGEPNDHPALESLRNEKVIVS
;
A
#
# COMPACT_ATOMS: atom_id res chain seq x y z
N MET A 1 -16.06 -17.02 43.17
CA MET A 1 -16.84 -15.78 43.07
C MET A 1 -17.32 -15.75 41.63
N ASP A 2 -18.43 -16.44 41.39
CA ASP A 2 -18.97 -16.65 40.04
C ASP A 2 -19.49 -15.33 39.50
N ARG A 3 -18.97 -14.90 38.35
CA ARG A 3 -19.63 -13.86 37.56
C ARG A 3 -20.90 -14.48 37.00
N GLU A 4 -22.03 -14.19 37.62
CA GLU A 4 -23.34 -14.41 36.98
C GLU A 4 -23.32 -13.71 35.62
N LEU A 5 -23.39 -14.51 34.55
CA LEU A 5 -23.60 -14.02 33.21
C LEU A 5 -25.03 -13.48 33.18
N GLU A 6 -25.18 -12.15 33.30
CA GLU A 6 -26.50 -11.53 33.19
C GLU A 6 -27.18 -11.96 31.89
N PRO A 7 -28.49 -12.28 31.94
CA PRO A 7 -29.22 -12.70 30.76
C PRO A 7 -29.23 -11.56 29.74
N LEU A 8 -28.76 -11.85 28.53
CA LEU A 8 -28.77 -10.93 27.40
C LEU A 8 -30.22 -10.46 27.14
N THR A 9 -30.51 -9.22 27.53
CA THR A 9 -31.78 -8.54 27.20
C THR A 9 -31.97 -8.46 25.69
N GLY A 10 -33.22 -8.31 25.23
CA GLY A 10 -33.53 -8.23 23.80
C GLY A 10 -32.73 -7.14 23.04
N ASP A 11 -32.47 -6.02 23.71
CA ASP A 11 -31.65 -4.92 23.17
C ASP A 11 -30.16 -5.26 23.13
N ASN A 12 -29.63 -5.93 24.16
CA ASN A 12 -28.23 -6.41 24.15
C ASN A 12 -28.01 -7.44 23.03
N ARG A 13 -29.01 -8.29 22.75
CA ARG A 13 -28.94 -9.28 21.67
C ARG A 13 -28.93 -8.62 20.28
N ARG A 14 -29.72 -7.58 20.07
CA ARG A 14 -29.75 -6.83 18.80
C ARG A 14 -28.42 -6.13 18.53
N GLN A 15 -27.88 -5.43 19.54
CA GLN A 15 -26.59 -4.75 19.42
C GLN A 15 -25.45 -5.72 19.10
N LEU A 16 -25.47 -6.92 19.70
CA LEU A 16 -24.42 -7.92 19.48
C LEU A 16 -24.47 -8.52 18.06
N VAL A 17 -25.69 -8.75 17.53
CA VAL A 17 -25.89 -9.18 16.14
C VAL A 17 -25.49 -8.08 15.14
N GLU A 18 -25.83 -6.83 15.41
CA GLU A 18 -25.50 -5.69 14.56
C GLU A 18 -23.98 -5.43 14.51
N ARG A 19 -23.29 -5.54 15.65
CA ARG A 19 -21.82 -5.49 15.71
C ARG A 19 -21.18 -6.62 14.91
N ALA A 20 -21.61 -7.87 15.13
CA ALA A 20 -21.08 -9.02 14.40
C ALA A 20 -21.30 -8.91 12.88
N TYR A 21 -22.46 -8.39 12.46
CA TYR A 21 -22.76 -8.13 11.06
C TYR A 21 -21.87 -7.02 10.49
N THR A 22 -21.71 -5.90 11.20
CA THR A 22 -20.87 -4.76 10.80
C THR A 22 -19.40 -5.17 10.70
N GLU A 23 -18.88 -5.93 11.66
CA GLU A 23 -17.52 -6.48 11.64
C GLU A 23 -17.32 -7.43 10.44
N SER A 24 -18.30 -8.30 10.17
CA SER A 24 -18.28 -9.17 8.99
C SER A 24 -18.30 -8.40 7.68
N GLU A 25 -19.10 -7.33 7.59
CA GLU A 25 -19.18 -6.50 6.40
C GLU A 25 -17.90 -5.67 6.21
N SER A 26 -17.35 -5.11 7.29
CA SER A 26 -16.06 -4.42 7.27
C SER A 26 -14.95 -5.34 6.76
N ALA A 27 -14.82 -6.53 7.35
CA ALA A 27 -13.82 -7.51 6.93
C ALA A 27 -13.98 -7.91 5.45
N ARG A 28 -15.21 -8.07 4.95
CA ARG A 28 -15.46 -8.33 3.53
C ARG A 28 -15.00 -7.19 2.64
N ARG A 29 -15.30 -5.93 3.00
CA ARG A 29 -14.87 -4.76 2.25
C ARG A 29 -13.33 -4.67 2.21
N THR A 30 -12.67 -4.89 3.34
CA THR A 30 -11.20 -4.98 3.46
C THR A 30 -10.65 -6.02 2.48
N ILE A 31 -11.16 -7.25 2.52
CA ILE A 31 -10.68 -8.35 1.67
C ILE A 31 -10.84 -8.01 0.18
N VAL A 32 -12.03 -7.51 -0.22
CA VAL A 32 -12.28 -7.11 -1.61
C VAL A 32 -11.31 -6.01 -2.06
N ARG A 33 -11.00 -5.07 -1.18
CA ARG A 33 -10.05 -3.99 -1.45
C ARG A 33 -8.62 -4.49 -1.64
N VAL A 34 -8.17 -5.39 -0.77
CA VAL A 34 -6.85 -6.03 -0.86
C VAL A 34 -6.74 -6.79 -2.18
N ILE A 35 -7.75 -7.59 -2.54
CA ILE A 35 -7.74 -8.35 -3.80
C ILE A 35 -7.64 -7.41 -5.00
N ARG A 36 -8.47 -6.36 -5.06
CA ARG A 36 -8.41 -5.37 -6.16
C ARG A 36 -7.06 -4.67 -6.26
N THR A 37 -6.46 -4.34 -5.12
CA THR A 37 -5.13 -3.76 -5.06
C THR A 37 -4.09 -4.71 -5.67
N VAL A 38 -4.09 -5.96 -5.23
CA VAL A 38 -3.14 -6.98 -5.71
C VAL A 38 -3.31 -7.17 -7.21
N ASP A 39 -4.56 -7.20 -7.70
CA ASP A 39 -4.87 -7.35 -9.13
C ASP A 39 -4.38 -6.17 -9.97
N ALA A 40 -4.58 -4.95 -9.46
CA ALA A 40 -4.16 -3.74 -10.14
C ALA A 40 -2.62 -3.59 -10.15
N LEU A 41 -1.95 -3.89 -9.03
CA LEU A 41 -0.49 -3.94 -8.96
C LEU A 41 0.10 -5.05 -9.82
N GLN A 42 -0.53 -6.23 -9.83
CA GLN A 42 -0.14 -7.33 -10.69
C GLN A 42 -0.12 -6.88 -12.16
N SER A 43 -1.22 -6.25 -12.58
CA SER A 43 -1.38 -5.75 -13.96
C SER A 43 -0.36 -4.67 -14.27
N ALA A 44 -0.24 -3.66 -13.40
CA ALA A 44 0.70 -2.55 -13.57
C ALA A 44 2.16 -3.01 -13.63
N LEU A 45 2.55 -3.94 -12.76
CA LEU A 45 3.90 -4.49 -12.73
C LEU A 45 4.11 -5.61 -13.76
N GLY A 46 3.11 -6.01 -14.55
CA GLY A 46 3.22 -7.09 -15.52
C GLY A 46 3.67 -8.43 -14.90
N VAL A 47 3.21 -8.72 -13.68
CA VAL A 47 3.58 -9.93 -12.94
C VAL A 47 2.57 -11.05 -13.21
N SER A 48 3.01 -12.23 -13.61
CA SER A 48 2.08 -13.30 -14.01
C SER A 48 1.30 -13.92 -12.84
N GLN A 49 1.85 -13.91 -11.62
CA GLN A 49 1.29 -14.61 -10.46
C GLN A 49 0.94 -13.65 -9.32
N LYS A 50 -0.35 -13.57 -8.95
CA LYS A 50 -0.86 -12.77 -7.82
C LYS A 50 -0.18 -13.07 -6.49
N ALA A 51 0.11 -14.35 -6.24
CA ALA A 51 0.77 -14.80 -5.01
C ALA A 51 2.13 -14.11 -4.80
N VAL A 52 2.87 -13.85 -5.87
CA VAL A 52 4.17 -13.18 -5.81
C VAL A 52 4.01 -11.71 -5.42
N VAL A 53 2.98 -11.03 -5.95
CA VAL A 53 2.64 -9.65 -5.56
C VAL A 53 2.20 -9.58 -4.10
N TYR A 54 1.42 -10.58 -3.64
CA TYR A 54 1.03 -10.67 -2.24
C TYR A 54 2.24 -10.83 -1.31
N GLU A 55 3.16 -11.75 -1.62
CA GLU A 55 4.39 -11.92 -0.84
C GLU A 55 5.26 -10.67 -0.84
N PHE A 56 5.38 -9.98 -1.99
CA PHE A 56 6.07 -8.71 -2.06
C PHE A 56 5.46 -7.67 -1.10
N LEU A 57 4.14 -7.44 -1.17
CA LEU A 57 3.48 -6.46 -0.31
C LEU A 57 3.54 -6.82 1.17
N ARG A 58 3.44 -8.11 1.50
CA ARG A 58 3.43 -8.62 2.88
C ARG A 58 4.73 -8.32 3.64
N VAL A 59 5.86 -8.26 2.94
CA VAL A 59 7.18 -8.08 3.57
C VAL A 59 7.65 -6.62 3.59
N LEU A 60 6.92 -5.69 2.95
CA LEU A 60 7.24 -4.27 2.99
C LEU A 60 6.91 -3.68 4.36
N ASP A 61 7.78 -2.79 4.85
CA ASP A 61 7.46 -1.92 5.97
C ASP A 61 6.53 -0.78 5.54
N ASP A 62 5.92 -0.10 6.51
CA ASP A 62 4.93 0.96 6.25
C ASP A 62 5.49 2.11 5.41
N ARG A 63 6.78 2.43 5.59
CA ARG A 63 7.44 3.48 4.81
C ARG A 63 7.64 3.07 3.35
N SER A 64 8.07 1.84 3.11
CA SER A 64 8.26 1.29 1.76
C SER A 64 6.91 1.15 1.03
N LEU A 65 5.86 0.74 1.75
CA LEU A 65 4.51 0.67 1.22
C LEU A 65 3.97 2.06 0.83
N ALA A 66 4.16 3.06 1.69
CA ALA A 66 3.76 4.44 1.40
C ALA A 66 4.46 5.01 0.15
N VAL A 67 5.77 4.75 0.00
CA VAL A 67 6.54 5.14 -1.18
C VAL A 67 6.01 4.46 -2.45
N LEU A 68 5.79 3.14 -2.40
CA LEU A 68 5.24 2.39 -3.53
C LEU A 68 3.88 2.95 -3.95
N GLU A 69 2.98 3.14 -2.99
CA GLU A 69 1.65 3.69 -3.21
C GLU A 69 1.72 5.07 -3.88
N TYR A 70 2.53 5.97 -3.32
CA TYR A 70 2.66 7.33 -3.83
C TYR A 70 3.16 7.35 -5.27
N CYS A 71 4.26 6.64 -5.57
CA CYS A 71 4.80 6.62 -6.92
C CYS A 71 3.92 5.86 -7.90
N TRP A 72 3.15 4.85 -7.47
CA TRP A 72 2.20 4.18 -8.36
C TRP A 72 1.07 5.12 -8.79
N HIS A 73 0.59 5.99 -7.90
CA HIS A 73 -0.47 6.96 -8.22
C HIS A 73 0.03 8.19 -8.98
N ASN A 74 1.25 8.66 -8.69
CA ASN A 74 1.81 9.90 -9.25
C ASN A 74 2.81 9.65 -10.40
N GLU A 75 3.07 8.39 -10.75
CA GLU A 75 4.12 7.91 -11.69
C GLU A 75 5.55 8.15 -11.22
N HIS A 76 5.81 9.30 -10.61
CA HIS A 76 7.13 9.72 -10.17
C HIS A 76 7.07 10.54 -8.89
N ALA A 77 8.23 10.73 -8.26
CA ALA A 77 8.41 11.58 -7.10
C ALA A 77 9.87 12.02 -6.96
N SER A 78 10.08 13.25 -6.54
CA SER A 78 11.37 13.73 -6.07
C SER A 78 11.75 13.10 -4.73
N VAL A 79 13.05 13.03 -4.43
CA VAL A 79 13.51 12.55 -3.11
C VAL A 79 12.93 13.38 -1.97
N ARG A 80 12.76 14.70 -2.17
CA ARG A 80 12.21 15.60 -1.14
C ARG A 80 10.74 15.33 -0.82
N GLU A 81 9.93 15.03 -1.84
CA GLU A 81 8.54 14.63 -1.65
C GLU A 81 8.47 13.31 -0.88
N LEU A 82 9.30 12.34 -1.25
CA LEU A 82 9.37 11.06 -0.54
C LEU A 82 9.87 11.22 0.90
N THR A 83 10.86 12.09 1.16
CA THR A 83 11.35 12.40 2.52
C THR A 83 10.22 12.96 3.38
N THR A 84 9.43 13.88 2.82
CA THR A 84 8.28 14.48 3.51
C THR A 84 7.18 13.44 3.75
N LEU A 85 6.89 12.62 2.74
CA LEU A 85 5.86 11.56 2.78
C LEU A 85 6.11 10.57 3.93
N ILE A 86 7.35 10.11 4.10
CA ILE A 86 7.68 9.06 5.09
C ILE A 86 8.16 9.63 6.43
N GLY A 87 8.21 10.96 6.57
CA GLY A 87 8.73 11.65 7.75
C GLY A 87 10.19 11.30 8.05
N ALA A 88 11.02 11.15 7.01
CA ALA A 88 12.45 10.88 7.19
C ALA A 88 13.19 12.15 7.60
N ALA A 89 14.24 12.00 8.39
CA ALA A 89 15.05 13.12 8.85
C ALA A 89 15.97 13.66 7.74
N THR A 90 16.32 12.82 6.76
CA THR A 90 17.25 13.18 5.68
C THR A 90 16.88 12.48 4.37
N ASP A 91 17.30 13.07 3.25
CA ASP A 91 17.19 12.46 1.92
C ASP A 91 17.92 11.11 1.83
N MET A 92 19.01 10.92 2.59
CA MET A 92 19.73 9.64 2.62
C MET A 92 18.90 8.52 3.26
N GLU A 93 18.16 8.83 4.33
CA GLU A 93 17.24 7.85 4.96
C GLU A 93 16.14 7.43 3.97
N THR A 94 15.60 8.39 3.21
CA THR A 94 14.64 8.13 2.13
C THR A 94 15.25 7.24 1.05
N LEU A 95 16.48 7.54 0.62
CA LEU A 95 17.19 6.73 -0.37
C LEU A 95 17.45 5.31 0.15
N THR A 96 17.71 5.10 1.44
CA THR A 96 17.81 3.77 2.05
C THR A 96 16.46 3.04 1.95
N VAL A 97 15.34 3.69 2.25
CA VAL A 97 14.00 3.08 2.10
C VAL A 97 13.74 2.66 0.65
N VAL A 98 13.98 3.56 -0.31
CA VAL A 98 13.73 3.28 -1.73
C VAL A 98 14.67 2.19 -2.27
N ARG A 99 15.99 2.35 -2.07
CA ARG A 99 17.00 1.53 -2.74
C ARG A 99 17.23 0.21 -2.03
N GLU A 100 17.33 0.23 -0.71
CA GLU A 100 17.82 -0.91 0.08
C GLU A 100 16.69 -1.73 0.70
N ARG A 101 15.50 -1.15 0.84
CA ARG A 101 14.32 -1.88 1.33
C ARG A 101 13.37 -2.20 0.20
N LEU A 102 12.76 -1.20 -0.41
CA LEU A 102 11.73 -1.38 -1.43
C LEU A 102 12.28 -2.09 -2.68
N ASN A 103 13.30 -1.53 -3.33
CA ASN A 103 13.84 -2.10 -4.56
C ASN A 103 14.60 -3.41 -4.36
N VAL A 104 15.30 -3.59 -3.23
CA VAL A 104 15.94 -4.88 -2.92
C VAL A 104 14.88 -5.96 -2.70
N THR A 105 13.80 -5.65 -1.99
CA THR A 105 12.68 -6.59 -1.81
C THR A 105 12.04 -6.93 -3.14
N ALA A 106 11.74 -5.93 -3.96
CA ALA A 106 11.18 -6.11 -5.29
C ALA A 106 12.08 -6.96 -6.18
N ARG A 107 13.40 -6.77 -6.16
CA ARG A 107 14.33 -7.64 -6.91
C ARG A 107 14.31 -9.07 -6.40
N LYS A 108 14.16 -9.30 -5.10
CA LYS A 108 14.12 -10.65 -4.53
C LYS A 108 12.81 -11.37 -4.85
N THR A 109 11.69 -10.66 -4.93
CA THR A 109 10.35 -11.26 -5.11
C THR A 109 9.85 -11.19 -6.55
N LEU A 110 10.06 -10.07 -7.23
CA LEU A 110 9.56 -9.75 -8.57
C LEU A 110 10.64 -9.82 -9.66
N ASP A 111 11.89 -10.11 -9.29
CA ASP A 111 13.06 -10.12 -10.19
C ASP A 111 13.38 -8.77 -10.87
N LYS A 112 12.79 -7.68 -10.37
CA LYS A 112 12.99 -6.31 -10.89
C LYS A 112 12.72 -5.25 -9.83
N PRO A 113 13.29 -4.04 -9.94
CA PRO A 113 12.93 -2.93 -9.07
C PRO A 113 11.52 -2.42 -9.40
N VAL A 114 10.82 -1.88 -8.40
CA VAL A 114 9.53 -1.20 -8.60
C VAL A 114 9.69 0.30 -8.82
N LEU A 115 10.81 0.89 -8.36
CA LEU A 115 11.18 2.27 -8.62
C LEU A 115 12.53 2.39 -9.33
N GLU A 116 12.65 3.29 -10.29
CA GLU A 116 13.90 3.60 -10.98
C GLU A 116 14.21 5.10 -10.91
N PHE A 117 15.46 5.44 -10.62
CA PHE A 117 15.88 6.83 -10.67
C PHE A 117 16.17 7.25 -12.11
N LYS A 118 15.45 8.26 -12.61
CA LYS A 118 15.68 8.83 -13.93
C LYS A 118 16.17 10.27 -13.82
N ARG A 119 17.27 10.56 -14.51
CA ARG A 119 17.81 11.92 -14.60
C ARG A 119 16.93 12.85 -15.41
N ARG A 120 16.24 12.31 -16.42
CA ARG A 120 15.34 13.03 -17.31
C ARG A 120 14.35 12.05 -17.90
N GLU A 121 13.07 12.35 -17.80
CA GLU A 121 11.99 11.58 -18.40
C GLU A 121 10.80 12.52 -18.69
N ILE A 122 9.89 12.10 -19.57
CA ILE A 122 8.63 12.80 -19.83
C ILE A 122 7.54 12.22 -18.94
N ASP A 123 6.92 13.08 -18.13
CA ASP A 123 5.70 12.74 -17.40
C ASP A 123 4.56 12.48 -18.40
N SER A 124 4.00 11.28 -18.38
CA SER A 124 3.03 10.86 -19.38
C SER A 124 1.67 11.54 -19.21
N ARG A 125 1.35 12.04 -18.00
CA ARG A 125 0.11 12.76 -17.68
C ARG A 125 0.17 14.21 -18.11
N THR A 126 1.32 14.86 -17.94
CA THR A 126 1.46 16.31 -18.19
C THR A 126 2.20 16.63 -19.48
N GLY A 127 2.93 15.68 -20.06
CA GLY A 127 3.83 15.88 -21.19
C GLY A 127 5.08 16.70 -20.85
N SER A 128 5.29 17.03 -19.57
CA SER A 128 6.40 17.85 -19.12
C SER A 128 7.68 17.04 -18.92
N VAL A 129 8.82 17.67 -19.14
CA VAL A 129 10.12 17.07 -18.82
C VAL A 129 10.36 17.20 -17.33
N VAL A 130 10.54 16.06 -16.66
CA VAL A 130 10.86 15.95 -15.24
C VAL A 130 12.27 15.41 -15.09
N THR A 131 13.00 15.89 -14.08
CA THR A 131 14.42 15.57 -13.90
C THR A 131 14.76 15.16 -12.49
N PHE A 132 15.64 14.17 -12.35
CA PHE A 132 16.19 13.67 -11.09
C PHE A 132 15.13 13.12 -10.12
N GLU A 133 14.24 12.28 -10.63
CA GLU A 133 13.12 11.72 -9.86
C GLU A 133 13.12 10.19 -9.86
N TRP A 134 12.37 9.62 -8.92
CA TRP A 134 12.12 8.19 -8.80
C TRP A 134 10.80 7.84 -9.48
N TRP A 135 10.85 6.93 -10.44
CA TRP A 135 9.74 6.56 -11.31
C TRP A 135 9.25 5.16 -11.01
N PHE A 136 7.94 4.99 -10.96
CA PHE A 136 7.33 3.68 -10.97
C PHE A 136 7.65 2.94 -12.27
N THR A 137 8.09 1.69 -12.16
CA THR A 137 8.52 0.88 -13.32
C THR A 137 7.39 0.11 -13.98
N GLY A 138 6.22 0.07 -13.34
CA GLY A 138 5.01 -0.49 -13.93
C GLY A 138 4.26 0.52 -14.79
N GLU A 139 3.27 0.03 -15.53
CA GLU A 139 2.34 0.89 -16.26
C GLU A 139 1.44 1.65 -15.26
N PRO A 140 1.37 2.99 -15.37
CA PRO A 140 0.46 3.79 -14.56
C PRO A 140 -0.96 3.26 -14.72
N ASN A 141 -1.61 2.97 -13.60
CA ASN A 141 -2.97 2.45 -13.59
C ASN A 141 -3.82 3.44 -12.79
N ASP A 142 -4.92 3.94 -13.36
CA ASP A 142 -5.83 4.92 -12.76
C ASP A 142 -6.68 4.31 -11.59
N HIS A 143 -6.10 3.50 -10.71
CA HIS A 143 -6.87 2.69 -9.76
C HIS A 143 -6.81 3.20 -8.30
N PRO A 144 -7.90 3.72 -7.70
CA PRO A 144 -7.92 4.39 -6.38
C PRO A 144 -7.88 3.48 -5.14
N ALA A 145 -7.33 2.26 -5.22
CA ALA A 145 -7.59 1.21 -4.21
C ALA A 145 -6.66 1.20 -2.98
N LEU A 146 -5.55 1.94 -2.93
CA LEU A 146 -4.57 1.75 -1.86
C LEU A 146 -4.77 2.59 -0.59
N GLU A 147 -5.37 3.79 -0.69
CA GLU A 147 -5.41 4.73 0.45
C GLU A 147 -6.06 4.18 1.73
N SER A 148 -6.92 3.17 1.64
CA SER A 148 -7.55 2.54 2.81
C SER A 148 -6.96 1.21 3.23
N LEU A 149 -5.90 0.69 2.60
CA LEU A 149 -5.05 -0.31 3.27
C LEU A 149 -4.26 0.31 4.42
N ARG A 150 -3.93 1.60 4.30
CA ARG A 150 -3.28 2.39 5.36
C ARG A 150 -4.18 2.61 6.58
N ASN A 151 -5.49 2.80 6.36
CA ASN A 151 -6.43 3.14 7.42
C ASN A 151 -6.92 1.93 8.25
N GLU A 152 -6.64 0.70 7.84
CA GLU A 152 -7.06 -0.51 8.57
C GLU A 152 -6.00 -1.03 9.56
N LYS A 153 -4.76 -0.49 9.53
CA LYS A 153 -3.76 -0.75 10.58
C LYS A 153 -4.03 0.00 11.90
N VAL A 154 -5.09 0.80 11.99
CA VAL A 154 -5.49 1.55 13.20
C VAL A 154 -6.73 0.92 13.85
N ILE A 155 -6.79 -0.40 13.99
CA ILE A 155 -7.61 -1.05 15.04
C ILE A 155 -6.87 -2.29 15.56
N VAL A 156 -5.81 -2.06 16.32
CA VAL A 156 -5.41 -2.99 17.40
C VAL A 156 -5.27 -2.11 18.64
N SER A 157 -6.27 -2.21 19.51
CA SER A 157 -6.28 -1.59 20.84
C SER A 157 -5.18 -2.15 21.73
#